data_AF-A0A0B2AHX5-F1
#
_entry.id   AF-A0A0B2AHX5-F1
#
_cell.length_a   1.000
_cell.length_b   1.000
_cell.length_c   1.000
_cell.angle_alpha   90.00
_cell.angle_beta   90.00
_cell.angle_gamma   90.00
#
_symmetry.space_group_name_H-M   'P 1'
#
loop_
_entity.id
_entity.type
_entity.pdbx_description
1 polymer ?
#
loop_
_entity_poly.entity_id
_entity_poly.type
_entity_poly.pdbx_seq_one_letter_code
_entity_poly.pdbx_strand_id
1 'polypeptide(L)'
;MTWHRTASQWFRLPTERLWNVLERVDRWPEWNPAVGAAALDGPLREGSMGRYSPSHRLLGPLHRRTAPSFRISAFEPGRRIALQQPQPGGSQTIEWTLEERDNGTLFTQRVTLDGPLSQQFGLTAGEPLVRGFPAQCARLYRLSSLANDDGAPDALTVVAGGTGFLGTLLAADLVCDGRRVAVLTRKPQPSPFEQLAWDGRQPGAWSERLGAEDELAVVNLAGVSLDMPGTPENLARLESSRTEPTRALVEASRSWKRPAARWLQQSAVGIYGDSAEEFDEHTPPPTAAPGLAAVVRGWEAAIDGANADHLAVFRTGVVLAREAALLDRLTAIARLGGGGPLGTGQQWFSWIHAVDWVRAARAALGLPTAHDESRVELPSGVVNATSPHPVQNRELMAHLREYVGVAVGIPAPAGLLRAAATVLRTNPDLALDSVRAVPAVLQEAGFVFRYPQLAGAFREMAA
;
A
#
# COMPACT_ATOMS: atom_id res chain seq x y z
N MET A 1 -23.80 -16.11 -6.00
CA MET A 1 -22.37 -15.74 -6.03
C MET A 1 -21.94 -15.48 -4.61
N THR A 2 -20.87 -16.11 -4.15
CA THR A 2 -20.26 -15.83 -2.84
C THR A 2 -19.31 -14.66 -2.99
N TRP A 3 -19.26 -13.77 -2.00
CA TRP A 3 -18.23 -12.74 -1.92
C TRP A 3 -17.15 -13.25 -0.98
N HIS A 4 -15.88 -13.12 -1.36
CA HIS A 4 -14.78 -13.46 -0.45
C HIS A 4 -13.57 -12.55 -0.68
N ARG A 5 -12.74 -12.42 0.34
CA ARG A 5 -11.47 -11.71 0.29
C ARG A 5 -10.45 -12.45 1.12
N THR A 6 -9.24 -12.58 0.58
CA THR A 6 -8.10 -13.14 1.30
C THR A 6 -6.97 -12.12 1.35
N ALA A 7 -6.32 -11.99 2.49
CA ALA A 7 -5.11 -11.20 2.66
C ALA A 7 -4.12 -11.97 3.54
N SER A 8 -2.82 -11.90 3.22
CA SER A 8 -1.78 -12.61 3.96
C SER A 8 -0.58 -11.71 4.21
N GLN A 9 0.07 -11.89 5.36
CA GLN A 9 1.29 -11.19 5.74
C GLN A 9 2.18 -12.18 6.48
N TRP A 10 3.47 -12.21 6.13
CA TRP A 10 4.47 -12.98 6.86
C TRP A 10 5.02 -12.17 8.04
N PHE A 11 5.26 -12.85 9.15
CA PHE A 11 5.78 -12.30 10.40
C PHE A 11 7.06 -13.03 10.78
N ARG A 12 8.09 -12.27 11.18
CA ARG A 12 9.31 -12.80 11.82
C ARG A 12 9.07 -13.11 13.30
N LEU A 13 8.03 -13.87 13.57
CA LEU A 13 7.67 -14.36 14.89
C LEU A 13 7.21 -15.81 14.76
N PRO A 14 7.44 -16.65 15.78
CA PRO A 14 6.88 -17.98 15.79
C PRO A 14 5.39 -17.91 16.06
N THR A 15 4.69 -18.97 15.64
CA THR A 15 3.24 -19.04 15.64
C THR A 15 2.64 -18.86 17.04
N GLU A 16 3.29 -19.34 18.09
CA GLU A 16 2.79 -19.20 19.47
C GLU A 16 2.66 -17.74 19.90
N ARG A 17 3.57 -16.86 19.46
CA ARG A 17 3.55 -15.43 19.82
C ARG A 17 2.32 -14.74 19.27
N LEU A 18 2.00 -14.98 18.00
CA LEU A 18 0.80 -14.45 17.36
C LEU A 18 -0.46 -15.07 17.96
N TRP A 19 -0.43 -16.37 18.22
CA TRP A 19 -1.56 -17.09 18.79
C TRP A 19 -2.00 -16.53 20.16
N ASN A 20 -1.04 -16.22 21.04
CA ASN A 20 -1.30 -15.64 22.38
C ASN A 20 -2.09 -14.32 22.34
N VAL A 21 -2.01 -13.58 21.22
CA VAL A 21 -2.83 -12.37 21.01
C VAL A 21 -4.14 -12.71 20.33
N LEU A 22 -4.12 -13.59 19.32
CA LEU A 22 -5.31 -13.97 18.54
C LEU A 22 -6.38 -14.70 19.37
N GLU A 23 -5.98 -15.55 20.31
CA GLU A 23 -6.93 -16.29 21.17
C GLU A 23 -7.67 -15.39 22.18
N ARG A 24 -7.16 -14.17 22.41
CA ARG A 24 -7.75 -13.18 23.31
C ARG A 24 -8.78 -12.33 22.56
N VAL A 25 -9.98 -12.87 22.42
CA VAL A 25 -11.09 -12.23 21.68
C VAL A 25 -11.40 -10.82 22.16
N ASP A 26 -11.28 -10.56 23.46
CA ASP A 26 -11.46 -9.24 24.09
C ASP A 26 -10.45 -8.20 23.59
N ARG A 27 -9.29 -8.63 23.08
CA ARG A 27 -8.20 -7.79 22.59
C ARG A 27 -8.18 -7.57 21.09
N TRP A 28 -9.10 -8.19 20.34
CA TRP A 28 -9.21 -7.95 18.89
C TRP A 28 -9.28 -6.46 18.50
N PRO A 29 -9.97 -5.56 19.24
CA PRO A 29 -9.97 -4.13 18.94
C PRO A 29 -8.59 -3.46 18.97
N GLU A 30 -7.60 -4.01 19.69
CA GLU A 30 -6.27 -3.42 19.83
C GLU A 30 -5.46 -3.50 18.52
N TRP A 31 -5.62 -4.61 17.77
CA TRP A 31 -4.89 -4.85 16.52
C TRP A 31 -5.75 -4.76 15.26
N ASN A 32 -7.07 -4.92 15.38
CA ASN A 32 -8.01 -4.78 14.27
C ASN A 32 -8.92 -3.55 14.47
N PRO A 33 -8.59 -2.39 13.88
CA PRO A 33 -9.39 -1.17 14.03
C PRO A 33 -10.80 -1.26 13.45
N ALA A 34 -11.10 -2.26 12.61
CA ALA A 34 -12.47 -2.49 12.13
C ALA A 34 -13.36 -3.09 13.22
N VAL A 35 -12.78 -3.70 14.25
CA VAL A 35 -13.49 -4.27 15.41
C VAL A 35 -13.51 -3.24 16.53
N GLY A 36 -14.69 -2.77 16.91
CA GLY A 36 -14.87 -1.82 18.01
C GLY A 36 -14.94 -2.50 19.38
N ALA A 37 -15.49 -3.71 19.44
CA ALA A 37 -15.52 -4.56 20.63
C ALA A 37 -15.78 -6.01 20.20
N ALA A 38 -15.22 -6.98 20.92
CA ALA A 38 -15.52 -8.39 20.78
C ALA A 38 -15.48 -9.07 22.16
N ALA A 39 -16.36 -10.03 22.38
CA ALA A 39 -16.42 -10.80 23.61
C ALA A 39 -17.05 -12.18 23.36
N LEU A 40 -16.66 -13.17 24.17
CA LEU A 40 -17.28 -14.50 24.21
C LEU A 40 -18.15 -14.63 25.45
N ASP A 41 -19.20 -15.44 25.35
CA ASP A 41 -20.08 -15.78 26.48
C ASP A 41 -19.49 -16.94 27.34
N GLY A 42 -18.28 -17.40 27.04
CA GLY A 42 -17.59 -18.52 27.70
C GLY A 42 -16.16 -18.73 27.17
N PRO A 43 -15.51 -19.88 27.43
CA PRO A 43 -14.16 -20.16 26.93
C PRO A 43 -14.13 -20.23 25.40
N LEU A 44 -13.00 -19.87 24.80
CA LEU A 44 -12.78 -20.02 23.36
C LEU A 44 -12.64 -21.51 23.01
N ARG A 45 -13.62 -22.02 22.26
CA ARG A 45 -13.66 -23.38 21.69
C ARG A 45 -14.66 -23.40 20.55
N GLU A 46 -14.62 -24.45 19.74
CA GLU A 46 -15.62 -24.66 18.69
C GLU A 46 -17.04 -24.68 19.28
N GLY A 47 -17.96 -23.99 18.61
CA GLY A 47 -19.34 -23.83 19.04
C GLY A 47 -19.60 -22.72 20.06
N SER A 48 -18.56 -22.10 20.63
CA SER A 48 -18.70 -20.96 21.55
C SER A 48 -19.41 -19.79 20.88
N MET A 49 -20.28 -19.14 21.63
CA MET A 49 -21.03 -17.97 21.20
C MET A 49 -20.34 -16.70 21.68
N GLY A 50 -20.45 -15.64 20.88
CA GLY A 50 -19.92 -14.34 21.24
C GLY A 50 -20.60 -13.20 20.50
N ARG A 51 -20.24 -11.98 20.88
CA ARG A 51 -20.71 -10.76 20.24
C ARG A 51 -19.51 -9.94 19.82
N TYR A 52 -19.55 -9.43 18.59
CA TYR A 52 -18.62 -8.41 18.14
C TYR A 52 -19.40 -7.23 17.58
N SER A 53 -18.74 -6.08 17.51
CA SER A 53 -19.28 -4.90 16.87
C SER A 53 -18.24 -4.22 16.01
N PRO A 54 -18.62 -3.73 14.82
CA PRO A 54 -17.73 -2.93 14.00
C PRO A 54 -17.50 -1.57 14.68
N SER A 55 -16.31 -1.00 14.47
CA SER A 55 -15.90 0.30 15.03
C SER A 55 -16.59 1.51 14.39
N HIS A 56 -17.35 1.30 13.30
CA HIS A 56 -18.02 2.36 12.57
C HIS A 56 -19.02 3.13 13.45
N ARG A 57 -18.93 4.46 13.49
CA ARG A 57 -19.70 5.33 14.41
C ARG A 57 -21.23 5.16 14.34
N LEU A 58 -21.79 4.97 13.14
CA LEU A 58 -23.24 4.80 12.93
C LEU A 58 -23.68 3.34 12.99
N LEU A 59 -23.02 2.46 12.23
CA LEU A 59 -23.35 1.03 12.14
C LEU A 59 -23.01 0.25 13.42
N GLY A 60 -21.98 0.62 14.17
CA GLY A 60 -21.55 -0.08 15.39
C GLY A 60 -22.62 -0.14 16.48
N PRO A 61 -23.25 0.99 16.88
CA PRO A 61 -24.37 0.98 17.82
C PRO A 61 -25.59 0.19 17.34
N LEU A 62 -25.94 0.28 16.06
CA LEU A 62 -27.04 -0.49 15.46
C LEU A 62 -26.72 -1.99 15.52
N HIS A 63 -25.53 -2.37 15.04
CA HIS A 63 -25.04 -3.75 15.06
C HIS A 63 -25.03 -4.33 16.47
N ARG A 64 -24.57 -3.59 17.49
CA ARG A 64 -24.63 -4.04 18.89
C ARG A 64 -26.04 -4.35 19.39
N ARG A 65 -27.05 -3.67 18.83
CA ARG A 65 -28.46 -3.83 19.25
C ARG A 65 -29.17 -4.93 18.46
N THR A 66 -28.83 -5.14 17.19
CA THR A 66 -29.64 -5.96 16.28
C THR A 66 -28.89 -7.15 15.71
N ALA A 67 -27.56 -7.20 15.78
CA ALA A 67 -26.80 -8.28 15.18
C ALA A 67 -26.91 -9.56 16.01
N PRO A 68 -27.10 -10.71 15.37
CA PRO A 68 -27.05 -12.00 16.05
C PRO A 68 -25.65 -12.24 16.60
N SER A 69 -25.56 -13.06 17.65
CA SER A 69 -24.27 -13.55 18.14
C SER A 69 -23.55 -14.32 17.04
N PHE A 70 -22.22 -14.15 16.96
CA PHE A 70 -21.40 -15.03 16.17
C PHE A 70 -21.17 -16.35 16.91
N ARG A 71 -20.82 -17.39 16.17
CA ARG A 71 -20.38 -18.68 16.68
C ARG A 71 -18.96 -18.96 16.20
N ILE A 72 -18.11 -19.51 17.05
CA ILE A 72 -16.83 -20.07 16.62
C ILE A 72 -17.11 -21.33 15.80
N SER A 73 -16.90 -21.26 14.48
CA SER A 73 -17.18 -22.33 13.54
C SER A 73 -15.99 -23.27 13.31
N ALA A 74 -14.77 -22.84 13.65
CA ALA A 74 -13.59 -23.70 13.71
C ALA A 74 -12.61 -23.16 14.75
N PHE A 75 -11.96 -24.07 15.49
CA PHE A 75 -10.95 -23.72 16.47
C PHE A 75 -9.88 -24.81 16.54
N GLU A 76 -8.68 -24.48 16.06
CA GLU A 76 -7.50 -25.34 16.13
C GLU A 76 -6.40 -24.55 16.84
N PRO A 77 -6.11 -24.83 18.13
CA PRO A 77 -5.10 -24.13 18.90
C PRO A 77 -3.77 -23.97 18.16
N GLY A 78 -3.23 -22.76 18.16
CA GLY A 78 -2.00 -22.42 17.47
C GLY A 78 -2.11 -22.32 15.95
N ARG A 79 -3.26 -22.60 15.32
CA ARG A 79 -3.35 -22.68 13.85
C ARG A 79 -4.50 -21.93 13.24
N ARG A 80 -5.69 -21.99 13.84
CA ARG A 80 -6.91 -21.50 13.18
C ARG A 80 -7.99 -21.08 14.14
N ILE A 81 -8.59 -19.92 13.88
CA ILE A 81 -9.85 -19.49 14.48
C ILE A 81 -10.75 -19.04 13.34
N ALA A 82 -11.95 -19.62 13.25
CA ALA A 82 -13.00 -19.13 12.38
C ALA A 82 -14.25 -18.79 13.18
N LEU A 83 -14.83 -17.65 12.90
CA LEU A 83 -16.13 -17.24 13.42
C LEU A 83 -17.12 -17.10 12.27
N GLN A 84 -18.36 -17.51 12.52
CA GLN A 84 -19.47 -17.36 11.61
C GLN A 84 -20.59 -16.56 12.28
N GLN A 85 -21.10 -15.55 11.59
CA GLN A 85 -22.23 -14.75 12.02
C GLN A 85 -23.36 -14.84 10.98
N PRO A 86 -24.61 -15.12 11.39
CA PRO A 86 -25.74 -15.05 10.48
C PRO A 86 -25.93 -13.63 9.95
N GLN A 87 -26.29 -13.52 8.68
CA GLN A 87 -26.71 -12.28 8.04
C GLN A 87 -28.08 -12.47 7.39
N PRO A 88 -28.82 -11.39 7.06
CA PRO A 88 -30.11 -11.52 6.38
C PRO A 88 -30.01 -12.37 5.10
N GLY A 89 -30.57 -13.59 5.15
CA GLY A 89 -30.55 -14.53 4.02
C GLY A 89 -29.22 -15.23 3.76
N GLY A 90 -28.26 -15.18 4.68
CA GLY A 90 -26.91 -15.71 4.45
C GLY A 90 -26.05 -15.81 5.71
N SER A 91 -24.73 -15.87 5.51
CA SER A 91 -23.78 -15.89 6.62
C SER A 91 -22.48 -15.20 6.24
N GLN A 92 -21.82 -14.65 7.25
CA GLN A 92 -20.47 -14.12 7.15
C GLN A 92 -19.53 -14.99 7.96
N THR A 93 -18.40 -15.37 7.37
CA THR A 93 -17.31 -16.07 8.03
C THR A 93 -16.06 -15.20 8.01
N ILE A 94 -15.42 -15.04 9.16
CA ILE A 94 -14.07 -14.49 9.28
C ILE A 94 -13.19 -15.61 9.80
N GLU A 95 -12.16 -15.95 9.04
CA GLU A 95 -11.19 -16.98 9.36
C GLU A 95 -9.79 -16.36 9.42
N TRP A 96 -9.06 -16.72 10.47
CA TRP A 96 -7.65 -16.44 10.61
C TRP A 96 -6.89 -17.75 10.71
N THR A 97 -5.85 -17.89 9.90
CA THR A 97 -4.93 -19.04 9.93
C THR A 97 -3.51 -18.57 10.19
N LEU A 98 -2.77 -19.40 10.91
CA LEU A 98 -1.34 -19.28 11.15
C LEU A 98 -0.66 -20.52 10.59
N GLU A 99 0.27 -20.32 9.67
CA GLU A 99 1.11 -21.38 9.11
C GLU A 99 2.57 -21.05 9.38
N GLU A 100 3.30 -21.97 10.01
CA GLU A 100 4.74 -21.84 10.14
C GLU A 100 5.39 -21.95 8.76
N ARG A 101 6.19 -20.94 8.39
CA ARG A 101 6.94 -20.87 7.12
C ARG A 101 8.24 -20.11 7.31
N ASP A 102 9.34 -20.73 6.88
CA ASP A 102 10.65 -20.10 6.77
C ASP A 102 11.13 -19.39 8.05
N ASN A 103 11.04 -20.11 9.18
CA ASN A 103 11.38 -19.61 10.53
C ASN A 103 10.53 -18.40 10.99
N GLY A 104 9.34 -18.23 10.41
CA GLY A 104 8.33 -17.28 10.84
C GLY A 104 6.93 -17.83 10.66
N THR A 105 5.95 -16.94 10.61
CA THR A 105 4.54 -17.32 10.48
C THR A 105 3.88 -16.53 9.36
N LEU A 106 3.24 -17.25 8.43
CA LEU A 106 2.29 -16.70 7.50
C LEU A 106 0.93 -16.58 8.19
N PHE A 107 0.48 -15.35 8.42
CA PHE A 107 -0.86 -15.04 8.91
C PHE A 107 -1.76 -14.72 7.73
N THR A 108 -2.86 -15.43 7.62
CA THR A 108 -3.86 -15.22 6.56
C THR A 108 -5.22 -14.92 7.19
N GLN A 109 -5.86 -13.85 6.71
CA GLN A 109 -7.25 -13.55 6.97
C GLN A 109 -8.07 -13.87 5.73
N ARG A 110 -9.15 -14.63 5.91
CA ARG A 110 -10.17 -14.86 4.89
C ARG A 110 -11.52 -14.38 5.41
N VAL A 111 -12.18 -13.53 4.64
CA VAL A 111 -13.55 -13.08 4.91
C VAL A 111 -14.44 -13.58 3.80
N THR A 112 -15.50 -14.30 4.13
CA THR A 112 -16.46 -14.88 3.19
C THR A 112 -17.87 -14.45 3.56
N LEU A 113 -18.65 -14.05 2.57
CA LEU A 113 -20.07 -13.74 2.71
C LEU A 113 -20.86 -14.56 1.70
N ASP A 114 -21.82 -15.32 2.23
CA ASP A 114 -22.73 -16.17 1.48
C ASP A 114 -24.15 -15.62 1.51
N GLY A 115 -24.97 -16.04 0.54
CA GLY A 115 -26.38 -15.65 0.41
C GLY A 115 -26.65 -14.74 -0.80
N PRO A 116 -27.93 -14.41 -1.05
CA PRO A 116 -28.35 -13.67 -2.25
C PRO A 116 -27.90 -12.20 -2.24
N LEU A 117 -27.54 -11.66 -1.08
CA LEU A 117 -27.07 -10.27 -0.88
C LEU A 117 -25.58 -10.18 -0.55
N SER A 118 -24.83 -11.27 -0.74
CA SER A 118 -23.41 -11.38 -0.39
C SER A 118 -22.54 -10.28 -0.99
N GLN A 119 -22.81 -9.86 -2.23
CA GLN A 119 -22.04 -8.81 -2.90
C GLN A 119 -22.26 -7.44 -2.25
N GLN A 120 -23.50 -7.08 -1.92
CA GLN A 120 -23.83 -5.82 -1.27
C GLN A 120 -23.29 -5.78 0.17
N PHE A 121 -23.46 -6.87 0.93
CA PHE A 121 -22.88 -6.97 2.27
C PHE A 121 -21.36 -7.06 2.23
N GLY A 122 -20.77 -7.64 1.18
CA GLY A 122 -19.33 -7.68 0.96
C GLY A 122 -18.76 -6.27 0.91
N LEU A 123 -19.38 -5.36 0.15
CA LEU A 123 -18.94 -3.97 0.05
C LEU A 123 -19.13 -3.16 1.34
N THR A 124 -20.14 -3.48 2.16
CA THR A 124 -20.53 -2.64 3.30
C THR A 124 -20.08 -3.17 4.66
N ALA A 125 -19.86 -4.48 4.79
CA ALA A 125 -19.45 -5.16 6.02
C ALA A 125 -18.18 -6.00 5.86
N GLY A 126 -17.97 -6.64 4.70
CA GLY A 126 -16.76 -7.43 4.42
C GLY A 126 -15.51 -6.56 4.18
N GLU A 127 -15.60 -5.62 3.23
CA GLU A 127 -14.50 -4.75 2.82
C GLU A 127 -13.86 -3.96 3.98
N PRO A 128 -14.64 -3.39 4.93
CA PRO A 128 -14.06 -2.73 6.10
C PRO A 128 -13.19 -3.63 6.98
N LEU A 129 -13.41 -4.95 7.00
CA LEU A 129 -12.64 -5.88 7.83
C LEU A 129 -11.26 -6.20 7.23
N VAL A 130 -11.18 -6.25 5.90
CA VAL A 130 -9.93 -6.52 5.16
C VAL A 130 -9.16 -5.24 4.85
N ARG A 131 -9.83 -4.08 4.79
CA ARG A 131 -9.16 -2.80 4.50
C ARG A 131 -8.16 -2.45 5.60
N GLY A 132 -6.96 -2.05 5.17
CA GLY A 132 -5.88 -1.67 6.09
C GLY A 132 -5.19 -2.85 6.76
N PHE A 133 -5.36 -4.06 6.23
CA PHE A 133 -4.74 -5.30 6.71
C PHE A 133 -3.23 -5.17 7.04
N PRO A 134 -2.38 -4.48 6.25
CA PRO A 134 -0.97 -4.29 6.61
C PRO A 134 -0.78 -3.56 7.95
N ALA A 135 -1.52 -2.48 8.19
CA ALA A 135 -1.44 -1.76 9.46
C ALA A 135 -2.00 -2.59 10.63
N GLN A 136 -3.01 -3.45 10.38
CA GLN A 136 -3.51 -4.41 11.38
C GLN A 136 -2.41 -5.41 11.76
N CYS A 137 -1.70 -5.94 10.76
CA CYS A 137 -0.59 -6.86 10.95
C CYS A 137 0.56 -6.22 11.75
N ALA A 138 0.92 -4.97 11.45
CA ALA A 138 1.93 -4.25 12.23
C ALA A 138 1.52 -4.07 13.71
N ARG A 139 0.23 -3.80 13.99
CA ARG A 139 -0.28 -3.75 15.38
C ARG A 139 -0.20 -5.12 16.05
N LEU A 140 -0.62 -6.17 15.33
CA LEU A 140 -0.56 -7.55 15.83
C LEU A 140 0.89 -7.96 16.14
N TYR A 141 1.85 -7.62 15.26
CA TYR A 141 3.28 -7.85 15.48
C TYR A 141 3.74 -7.17 16.77
N ARG A 142 3.41 -5.89 16.97
CA ARG A 142 3.79 -5.15 18.18
C ARG A 142 3.22 -5.78 19.45
N LEU A 143 1.94 -6.13 19.46
CA LEU A 143 1.33 -6.81 20.62
C LEU A 143 1.95 -8.18 20.91
N SER A 144 2.50 -8.84 19.89
CA SER A 144 3.08 -10.18 19.99
C SER A 144 4.59 -10.19 20.31
N SER A 145 5.31 -9.11 19.96
CA SER A 145 6.76 -8.94 20.15
C SER A 145 7.14 -8.31 21.49
N LEU A 146 6.24 -7.58 22.16
CA LEU A 146 6.46 -6.94 23.47
C LEU A 146 6.75 -7.92 24.64
N ALA A 147 6.97 -9.20 24.35
CA ALA A 147 7.11 -10.27 25.32
C ALA A 147 8.49 -10.98 25.27
N ASN A 148 9.52 -10.42 24.63
CA ASN A 148 10.98 -10.59 24.87
C ASN A 148 11.77 -10.04 23.65
N ASP A 149 12.60 -9.01 23.82
CA ASP A 149 13.55 -8.52 22.79
C ASP A 149 14.98 -8.85 23.26
N ASP A 150 15.55 -9.97 22.79
CA ASP A 150 16.93 -10.40 23.06
C ASP A 150 17.86 -10.26 21.83
N GLY A 151 17.47 -9.44 20.83
CA GLY A 151 18.22 -9.25 19.59
C GLY A 151 18.98 -7.93 19.52
N ALA A 152 20.16 -7.94 18.88
CA ALA A 152 20.90 -6.71 18.52
C ALA A 152 20.00 -5.77 17.68
N PRO A 153 20.12 -4.45 17.82
CA PRO A 153 19.21 -3.51 17.16
C PRO A 153 19.37 -3.59 15.63
N ASP A 154 18.32 -4.02 14.94
CA ASP A 154 18.20 -3.88 13.49
C ASP A 154 18.30 -2.38 13.09
N ALA A 155 18.85 -2.11 11.91
CA ALA A 155 18.94 -0.78 11.33
C ALA A 155 17.56 -0.07 11.34
N LEU A 156 17.55 1.22 11.70
CA LEU A 156 16.31 1.99 11.70
C LEU A 156 15.98 2.42 10.26
N THR A 157 14.76 2.13 9.80
CA THR A 157 14.22 2.74 8.58
C THR A 157 13.30 3.89 8.94
N VAL A 158 13.65 5.10 8.51
CA VAL A 158 12.76 6.26 8.62
C VAL A 158 11.95 6.44 7.34
N VAL A 159 10.63 6.57 7.46
CA VAL A 159 9.71 6.73 6.34
C VAL A 159 9.03 8.09 6.40
N ALA A 160 9.51 9.02 5.58
CA ALA A 160 8.83 10.26 5.26
C ALA A 160 7.62 9.98 4.36
N GLY A 161 6.43 10.43 4.76
CA GLY A 161 5.19 10.03 4.08
C GLY A 161 4.69 8.63 4.49
N GLY A 162 5.17 8.08 5.61
CA GLY A 162 4.78 6.77 6.14
C GLY A 162 3.30 6.62 6.51
N THR A 163 2.54 7.72 6.61
CA THR A 163 1.08 7.71 6.80
C THR A 163 0.29 7.55 5.49
N GLY A 164 0.97 7.66 4.34
CA GLY A 164 0.38 7.45 3.03
C GLY A 164 0.22 5.97 2.68
N PHE A 165 -0.40 5.68 1.53
CA PHE A 165 -0.66 4.31 1.07
C PHE A 165 0.62 3.47 0.97
N LEU A 166 1.56 3.85 0.11
CA LEU A 166 2.84 3.13 -0.07
C LEU A 166 3.68 3.08 1.20
N GLY A 167 3.72 4.20 1.94
CA GLY A 167 4.45 4.29 3.20
C GLY A 167 3.91 3.34 4.27
N THR A 168 2.59 3.17 4.35
CA THR A 168 1.95 2.23 5.28
C THR A 168 2.24 0.79 4.87
N LEU A 169 2.18 0.47 3.57
CA LEU A 169 2.50 -0.87 3.07
C LEU A 169 3.93 -1.27 3.44
N LEU A 170 4.91 -0.43 3.10
CA LEU A 170 6.31 -0.71 3.38
C LEU A 170 6.62 -0.71 4.88
N ALA A 171 6.11 0.26 5.65
CA ALA A 171 6.34 0.32 7.09
C ALA A 171 5.75 -0.91 7.81
N ALA A 172 4.55 -1.35 7.42
CA ALA A 172 3.94 -2.55 7.97
C ALA A 172 4.74 -3.81 7.64
N ASP A 173 5.16 -3.95 6.38
CA ASP A 173 5.97 -5.08 5.92
C ASP A 173 7.31 -5.16 6.67
N LEU A 174 8.02 -4.04 6.80
CA LEU A 174 9.28 -3.97 7.54
C LEU A 174 9.09 -4.27 9.04
N VAL A 175 8.03 -3.78 9.67
CA VAL A 175 7.72 -4.09 11.08
C VAL A 175 7.39 -5.56 11.26
N CYS A 176 6.62 -6.17 10.36
CA CYS A 176 6.31 -7.60 10.42
C CYS A 176 7.55 -8.47 10.19
N ASP A 177 8.54 -7.98 9.44
CA ASP A 177 9.88 -8.57 9.30
C ASP A 177 10.80 -8.33 10.52
N GLY A 178 10.28 -7.70 11.57
CA GLY A 178 10.97 -7.43 12.84
C GLY A 178 11.88 -6.21 12.84
N ARG A 179 11.81 -5.37 11.81
CA ARG A 179 12.66 -4.19 11.69
C ARG A 179 12.12 -3.00 12.46
N ARG A 180 13.05 -2.11 12.83
CA ARG A 180 12.73 -0.83 13.45
C ARG A 180 12.29 0.16 12.37
N VAL A 181 11.11 0.75 12.54
CA VAL A 181 10.55 1.75 11.63
C VAL A 181 10.06 2.96 12.41
N ALA A 182 10.47 4.14 11.96
CA ALA A 182 9.94 5.42 12.39
C ALA A 182 9.29 6.16 11.22
N VAL A 183 8.16 6.84 11.46
CA VAL A 183 7.43 7.60 10.46
C VAL A 183 7.55 9.09 10.75
N LEU A 184 7.95 9.87 9.75
CA LEU A 184 7.91 11.33 9.85
C LEU A 184 6.52 11.84 9.48
N THR A 185 5.88 12.55 10.42
CA THR A 185 4.51 13.04 10.25
C THR A 185 4.33 14.43 10.84
N ARG A 186 3.44 15.22 10.23
CA ARG A 186 3.07 16.56 10.71
C ARG A 186 2.19 16.53 11.95
N LYS A 187 1.46 15.45 12.15
CA LYS A 187 0.49 15.30 13.24
C LYS A 187 0.58 13.88 13.78
N PRO A 188 1.34 13.66 14.86
CA PRO A 188 1.40 12.36 15.51
C PRO A 188 0.01 11.89 15.98
N GLN A 189 -0.29 10.61 15.76
CA GLN A 189 -1.57 9.97 16.10
C GLN A 189 -1.33 8.50 16.50
N PRO A 190 -2.26 7.84 17.21
CA PRO A 190 -2.13 6.43 17.57
C PRO A 190 -1.85 5.54 16.35
N SER A 191 -0.68 4.90 16.35
CA SER A 191 -0.13 4.18 15.19
C SER A 191 0.70 2.99 15.66
N PRO A 192 0.79 1.90 14.86
CA PRO A 192 1.74 0.81 15.13
C PRO A 192 3.21 1.18 14.94
N PHE A 193 3.49 2.38 14.42
CA PHE A 193 4.83 2.87 14.10
C PHE A 193 5.27 3.93 15.11
N GLU A 194 6.58 4.00 15.39
CA GLU A 194 7.15 5.18 16.04
C GLU A 194 6.89 6.39 15.14
N GLN A 195 6.51 7.52 15.72
CA GLN A 195 6.22 8.75 14.95
C GLN A 195 7.07 9.90 15.45
N LEU A 196 7.81 10.51 14.53
CA LEU A 196 8.59 11.71 14.79
C LEU A 196 7.86 12.89 14.14
N ALA A 197 7.63 13.94 14.93
CA ALA A 197 7.00 15.15 14.46
C ALA A 197 7.96 15.92 13.52
N TRP A 198 7.48 16.30 12.34
CA TRP A 198 8.21 17.15 11.40
C TRP A 198 7.26 18.06 10.63
N ASP A 199 7.75 19.18 10.10
CA ASP A 199 6.97 20.08 9.24
C ASP A 199 7.20 19.80 7.74
N GLY A 200 8.23 19.01 7.42
CA GLY A 200 8.67 18.73 6.05
C GLY A 200 9.40 19.89 5.38
N ARG A 201 9.94 20.85 6.16
CA ARG A 201 10.59 22.05 5.64
C ARG A 201 11.96 22.28 6.22
N GLN A 202 12.13 22.03 7.51
CA GLN A 202 13.38 22.29 8.20
C GLN A 202 13.83 21.09 9.05
N PRO A 203 15.14 20.83 9.14
CA PRO A 203 15.68 19.95 10.16
C PRO A 203 15.30 20.45 11.56
N GLY A 204 15.16 19.51 12.50
CA GLY A 204 14.88 19.81 13.90
C GLY A 204 15.12 18.58 14.78
N ALA A 205 14.41 18.46 15.90
CA ALA A 205 14.57 17.36 16.85
C ALA A 205 14.47 15.96 16.22
N TRP A 206 13.67 15.79 15.17
CA TRP A 206 13.59 14.54 14.42
C TRP A 206 14.92 14.17 13.77
N SER A 207 15.69 15.14 13.25
CA SER A 207 16.99 14.90 12.61
C SER A 207 18.04 14.47 13.63
N GLU A 208 18.08 15.12 14.80
CA GLU A 208 18.98 14.73 15.90
C GLU A 208 18.74 13.30 16.36
N ARG A 209 17.45 12.90 16.49
CA ARG A 209 17.05 11.53 16.81
C ARG A 209 17.57 10.53 15.77
N LEU A 210 17.45 10.84 14.48
CA LEU A 210 17.92 9.95 13.41
C LEU A 210 19.45 9.89 13.33
N GLY A 211 20.14 11.02 13.48
CA GLY A 211 21.60 11.10 13.44
C GLY A 211 22.32 10.43 14.61
N ALA A 212 21.58 9.97 15.61
CA ALA A 212 22.06 9.16 16.71
C ALA A 212 22.11 7.64 16.40
N GLU A 213 21.49 7.18 15.31
CA GLU A 213 21.52 5.78 14.90
C GLU A 213 22.86 5.42 14.24
N ASP A 214 23.38 4.23 14.53
CA ASP A 214 24.62 3.72 13.92
C ASP A 214 24.43 3.31 12.45
N GLU A 215 23.23 2.83 12.11
CA GLU A 215 22.81 2.43 10.77
C GLU A 215 21.38 2.91 10.51
N LEU A 216 21.22 3.76 9.49
CA LEU A 216 19.97 4.41 9.14
C LEU A 216 19.66 4.20 7.66
N ALA A 217 18.42 3.80 7.37
CA ALA A 217 17.85 3.83 6.03
C ALA A 217 16.78 4.91 5.93
N VAL A 218 16.79 5.69 4.84
CA VAL A 218 15.84 6.78 4.59
C VAL A 218 14.92 6.40 3.44
N VAL A 219 13.62 6.51 3.66
CA VAL A 219 12.61 6.34 2.62
C VAL A 219 11.78 7.61 2.53
N ASN A 220 11.84 8.29 1.39
CA ASN A 220 11.09 9.53 1.15
C ASN A 220 9.97 9.34 0.14
N LEU A 221 8.76 9.20 0.66
CA LEU A 221 7.50 9.10 -0.08
C LEU A 221 6.61 10.34 0.13
N ALA A 222 7.17 11.43 0.68
CA ALA A 222 6.41 12.63 1.01
C ALA A 222 5.91 13.33 -0.27
N GLY A 223 4.62 13.62 -0.29
CA GLY A 223 3.96 14.35 -1.37
C GLY A 223 2.45 14.38 -1.18
N VAL A 224 1.79 15.39 -1.73
CA VAL A 224 0.32 15.39 -1.80
C VAL A 224 -0.18 14.61 -3.02
N SER A 225 -1.44 14.15 -2.95
CA SER A 225 -2.11 13.46 -4.04
C SER A 225 -2.10 14.30 -5.33
N LEU A 226 -1.96 13.61 -6.47
CA LEU A 226 -2.06 14.18 -7.81
C LEU A 226 -3.50 14.48 -8.23
N ASP A 227 -4.49 13.94 -7.52
CA ASP A 227 -5.93 14.06 -7.82
C ASP A 227 -6.47 15.45 -7.50
N MET A 228 -6.05 16.43 -8.30
CA MET A 228 -6.44 17.82 -8.21
C MET A 228 -6.35 18.49 -9.59
N PRO A 229 -7.02 19.62 -9.83
CA PRO A 229 -6.98 20.28 -11.13
C PRO A 229 -5.56 20.73 -11.51
N GLY A 230 -5.19 20.66 -12.80
CA GLY A 230 -3.89 21.08 -13.31
C GLY A 230 -3.66 22.61 -13.38
N THR A 231 -4.12 23.38 -12.39
CA THR A 231 -3.89 24.83 -12.34
C THR A 231 -2.45 25.15 -11.95
N PRO A 232 -1.89 26.31 -12.33
CA PRO A 232 -0.54 26.72 -11.94
C PRO A 232 -0.31 26.67 -10.42
N GLU A 233 -1.30 27.09 -9.62
CA GLU A 233 -1.26 27.02 -8.16
C GLU A 233 -1.13 25.57 -7.65
N ASN A 234 -1.90 24.64 -8.22
CA ASN A 234 -1.85 23.23 -7.84
C ASN A 234 -0.54 22.57 -8.30
N LEU A 235 -0.02 22.92 -9.48
CA LEU A 235 1.30 22.44 -9.93
C LEU A 235 2.42 22.92 -9.00
N ALA A 236 2.41 24.20 -8.60
CA ALA A 236 3.35 24.74 -7.63
C ALA A 236 3.22 24.05 -6.25
N ARG A 237 1.99 23.74 -5.83
CA ARG A 237 1.75 22.96 -4.60
C ARG A 237 2.24 21.51 -4.71
N LEU A 238 2.05 20.87 -5.86
CA LEU A 238 2.55 19.52 -6.11
C LEU A 238 4.08 19.49 -6.03
N GLU A 239 4.74 20.49 -6.62
CA GLU A 239 6.19 20.67 -6.57
C GLU A 239 6.70 20.94 -5.16
N SER A 240 6.16 21.95 -4.46
CA SER A 240 6.63 22.31 -3.12
C SER A 240 6.43 21.18 -2.11
N SER A 241 5.31 20.46 -2.18
CA SER A 241 5.03 19.31 -1.30
C SER A 241 5.99 18.13 -1.44
N ARG A 242 6.81 18.13 -2.49
CA ARG A 242 7.80 17.09 -2.82
C ARG A 242 9.23 17.61 -2.64
N THR A 243 9.50 18.80 -3.15
CA THR A 243 10.83 19.41 -3.11
C THR A 243 11.20 19.91 -1.72
N GLU A 244 10.27 20.52 -0.96
CA GLU A 244 10.55 21.00 0.41
C GLU A 244 10.96 19.85 1.35
N PRO A 245 10.20 18.73 1.47
CA PRO A 245 10.59 17.64 2.35
C PRO A 245 11.87 16.93 1.89
N THR A 246 12.08 16.83 0.58
CA THR A 246 13.30 16.24 0.02
C THR A 246 14.52 17.08 0.41
N ARG A 247 14.48 18.41 0.23
CA ARG A 247 15.57 19.31 0.64
C ARG A 247 15.82 19.26 2.15
N ALA A 248 14.76 19.22 2.97
CA ALA A 248 14.88 19.13 4.42
C ALA A 248 15.59 17.82 4.86
N LEU A 249 15.26 16.69 4.21
CA LEU A 249 15.96 15.42 4.44
C LEU A 249 17.41 15.48 3.98
N VAL A 250 17.68 16.07 2.82
CA VAL A 250 19.05 16.21 2.30
C VAL A 250 19.90 17.06 3.24
N GLU A 251 19.37 18.21 3.68
CA GLU A 251 20.02 19.08 4.66
C GLU A 251 20.30 18.34 5.98
N ALA A 252 19.30 17.63 6.51
CA ALA A 252 19.45 16.80 7.70
C ALA A 252 20.55 15.73 7.53
N SER A 253 20.60 15.07 6.37
CA SER A 253 21.55 13.98 6.13
C SER A 253 23.02 14.41 6.17
N ARG A 254 23.28 15.68 5.86
CA ARG A 254 24.63 16.27 5.90
C ARG A 254 25.11 16.56 7.32
N SER A 255 24.22 16.64 8.30
CA SER A 255 24.58 16.86 9.71
C SER A 255 24.70 15.58 10.53
N TRP A 256 24.30 14.43 9.98
CA TRP A 256 24.43 13.14 10.65
C TRP A 256 25.90 12.70 10.73
N LYS A 257 26.22 11.94 11.79
CA LYS A 257 27.59 11.43 12.02
C LYS A 257 28.07 10.48 10.93
N ARG A 258 27.14 9.80 10.27
CA ARG A 258 27.38 8.84 9.19
C ARG A 258 26.38 9.10 8.05
N PRO A 259 26.76 8.79 6.81
CA PRO A 259 25.80 8.74 5.70
C PRO A 259 24.64 7.78 6.03
N ALA A 260 23.48 8.01 5.42
CA ALA A 260 22.45 6.97 5.41
C ALA A 260 22.97 5.75 4.64
N ALA A 261 22.85 4.56 5.22
CA ALA A 261 23.31 3.33 4.58
C ALA A 261 22.52 3.05 3.28
N ARG A 262 21.23 3.39 3.27
CA ARG A 262 20.34 3.28 2.12
C ARG A 262 19.41 4.48 2.05
N TRP A 263 19.14 4.98 0.86
CA TRP A 263 18.14 6.01 0.60
C TRP A 263 17.24 5.63 -0.56
N LEU A 264 15.94 5.50 -0.32
CA LEU A 264 14.93 5.36 -1.36
C LEU A 264 14.17 6.69 -1.51
N GLN A 265 14.38 7.35 -2.65
CA GLN A 265 13.72 8.59 -3.01
C GLN A 265 12.58 8.30 -3.99
N GLN A 266 11.37 8.69 -3.66
CA GLN A 266 10.25 8.61 -4.60
C GLN A 266 10.43 9.60 -5.76
N SER A 267 10.06 9.15 -6.95
CA SER A 267 9.85 9.93 -8.19
C SER A 267 8.62 9.34 -8.93
N ALA A 268 8.44 9.65 -10.22
CA ALA A 268 7.38 9.11 -11.05
C ALA A 268 7.81 8.96 -12.52
N VAL A 269 7.27 7.97 -13.22
CA VAL A 269 7.49 7.79 -14.67
C VAL A 269 6.97 8.96 -15.52
N GLY A 270 6.11 9.81 -14.95
CA GLY A 270 5.64 11.05 -15.59
C GLY A 270 6.75 12.03 -15.97
N ILE A 271 8.00 11.82 -15.51
CA ILE A 271 9.17 12.58 -15.97
C ILE A 271 9.44 12.42 -17.46
N TYR A 272 9.07 11.27 -18.06
CA TYR A 272 9.25 11.00 -19.48
C TYR A 272 8.25 11.78 -20.36
N GLY A 273 7.20 12.36 -19.77
CA GLY A 273 6.18 13.13 -20.49
C GLY A 273 5.22 12.26 -21.32
N ASP A 274 4.28 12.91 -22.01
CA ASP A 274 3.29 12.24 -22.87
C ASP A 274 3.94 11.74 -24.18
N SER A 275 4.16 10.43 -24.28
CA SER A 275 4.77 9.78 -25.44
C SER A 275 4.32 8.32 -25.58
N ALA A 276 4.34 7.85 -26.83
CA ALA A 276 4.11 6.44 -27.17
C ALA A 276 5.40 5.62 -27.27
N GLU A 277 6.56 6.28 -27.23
CA GLU A 277 7.89 5.65 -27.23
C GLU A 277 8.13 4.89 -25.94
N GLU A 278 8.96 3.85 -26.02
CA GLU A 278 9.39 3.10 -24.85
C GLU A 278 10.56 3.80 -24.16
N PHE A 279 10.46 3.95 -22.84
CA PHE A 279 11.49 4.55 -21.99
C PHE A 279 11.97 3.56 -20.95
N ASP A 280 13.27 3.47 -20.77
CA ASP A 280 13.91 2.80 -19.63
C ASP A 280 14.77 3.81 -18.86
N GLU A 281 15.52 3.33 -17.88
CA GLU A 281 16.40 4.16 -17.05
C GLU A 281 17.66 4.65 -17.79
N HIS A 282 17.97 4.11 -18.96
CA HIS A 282 19.06 4.56 -19.84
C HIS A 282 18.61 5.65 -20.82
N THR A 283 17.30 5.77 -21.07
CA THR A 283 16.74 6.85 -21.89
C THR A 283 16.72 8.17 -21.11
N PRO A 284 17.37 9.24 -21.60
CA PRO A 284 17.32 10.54 -20.94
C PRO A 284 15.89 11.12 -21.02
N PRO A 285 15.36 11.68 -19.91
CA PRO A 285 14.08 12.38 -19.96
C PRO A 285 14.11 13.56 -20.93
N PRO A 286 12.97 13.93 -21.56
CA PRO A 286 12.90 15.08 -22.45
C PRO A 286 13.31 16.39 -21.76
N THR A 287 14.09 17.22 -22.46
CA THR A 287 14.63 18.49 -21.95
C THR A 287 13.56 19.55 -21.71
N ALA A 288 12.48 19.54 -22.50
CA ALA A 288 11.34 20.44 -22.34
C ALA A 288 10.06 19.62 -22.10
N ALA A 289 9.57 19.60 -20.86
CA ALA A 289 8.26 18.98 -20.58
C ALA A 289 7.47 19.83 -19.56
N PRO A 290 6.44 20.59 -19.98
CA PRO A 290 5.63 21.39 -19.08
C PRO A 290 4.78 20.50 -18.14
N GLY A 291 4.07 21.13 -17.19
CA GLY A 291 3.11 20.44 -16.34
C GLY A 291 3.76 19.46 -15.35
N LEU A 292 3.21 18.25 -15.26
CA LEU A 292 3.64 17.25 -14.27
C LEU A 292 5.09 16.79 -14.46
N ALA A 293 5.58 16.70 -15.69
CA ALA A 293 6.96 16.31 -15.94
C ALA A 293 7.98 17.34 -15.39
N ALA A 294 7.66 18.64 -15.44
CA ALA A 294 8.48 19.68 -14.79
C ALA A 294 8.49 19.52 -13.26
N VAL A 295 7.34 19.21 -12.66
CA VAL A 295 7.23 18.92 -11.22
C VAL A 295 8.13 17.75 -10.82
N VAL A 296 8.12 16.66 -11.60
CA VAL A 296 8.96 15.48 -11.31
C VAL A 296 10.44 15.77 -11.51
N ARG A 297 10.84 16.55 -12.52
CA ARG A 297 12.24 16.99 -12.67
C ARG A 297 12.71 17.84 -11.49
N GLY A 298 11.90 18.79 -11.03
CA GLY A 298 12.21 19.59 -9.84
C GLY A 298 12.35 18.71 -8.59
N TRP A 299 11.53 17.66 -8.50
CA TRP A 299 11.60 16.67 -7.42
C TRP A 299 12.88 15.84 -7.45
N GLU A 300 13.27 15.28 -8.60
CA GLU A 300 14.53 14.55 -8.74
C GLU A 300 15.73 15.47 -8.48
N ALA A 301 15.72 16.72 -8.96
CA ALA A 301 16.79 17.67 -8.69
C ALA A 301 16.93 18.03 -7.20
N ALA A 302 15.85 17.95 -6.42
CA ALA A 302 15.87 18.30 -5.00
C ALA A 302 16.66 17.30 -4.13
N ILE A 303 16.99 16.11 -4.64
CA ILE A 303 17.79 15.11 -3.92
C ILE A 303 19.30 15.39 -3.99
N ASP A 304 19.72 16.36 -4.79
CA ASP A 304 21.13 16.62 -5.04
C ASP A 304 21.93 16.88 -3.74
N GLY A 305 23.06 16.18 -3.62
CA GLY A 305 23.91 16.18 -2.44
C GLY A 305 23.30 15.54 -1.19
N ALA A 306 22.36 14.60 -1.34
CA ALA A 306 21.98 13.66 -0.28
C ALA A 306 23.23 12.90 0.21
N ASN A 307 23.41 12.81 1.53
CA ASN A 307 24.52 12.08 2.14
C ASN A 307 24.10 10.62 2.41
N ALA A 308 24.31 9.74 1.42
CA ALA A 308 23.98 8.32 1.51
C ALA A 308 25.03 7.45 0.82
N ASP A 309 25.27 6.25 1.35
CA ASP A 309 26.18 5.26 0.75
C ASP A 309 25.56 4.59 -0.48
N HIS A 310 24.22 4.51 -0.52
CA HIS A 310 23.47 4.02 -1.66
C HIS A 310 22.14 4.77 -1.78
N LEU A 311 21.88 5.28 -2.98
CA LEU A 311 20.71 6.11 -3.28
C LEU A 311 19.97 5.52 -4.49
N ALA A 312 18.70 5.17 -4.31
CA ALA A 312 17.79 4.72 -5.35
C ALA A 312 16.66 5.75 -5.55
N VAL A 313 16.45 6.19 -6.79
CA VAL A 313 15.36 7.10 -7.19
C VAL A 313 14.29 6.31 -7.93
N PHE A 314 13.14 6.10 -7.30
CA PHE A 314 12.06 5.26 -7.82
C PHE A 314 11.11 6.06 -8.73
N ARG A 315 11.32 5.98 -10.04
CA ARG A 315 10.34 6.43 -11.04
C ARG A 315 9.19 5.43 -11.08
N THR A 316 8.23 5.63 -10.19
CA THR A 316 7.12 4.69 -10.00
C THR A 316 6.02 4.90 -11.05
N GLY A 317 5.54 3.79 -11.63
CA GLY A 317 4.32 3.79 -12.43
C GLY A 317 3.06 3.89 -11.58
N VAL A 318 1.90 3.63 -12.17
CA VAL A 318 0.66 3.58 -11.41
C VAL A 318 0.62 2.32 -10.55
N VAL A 319 0.61 2.49 -9.23
CA VAL A 319 0.55 1.35 -8.30
C VAL A 319 -0.88 0.82 -8.21
N LEU A 320 -1.07 -0.44 -8.57
CA LEU A 320 -2.33 -1.16 -8.46
C LEU A 320 -2.36 -1.96 -7.16
N ALA A 321 -3.41 -1.73 -6.38
CA ALA A 321 -3.78 -2.50 -5.20
C ALA A 321 -5.27 -2.33 -4.93
N ARG A 322 -5.86 -3.26 -4.20
CA ARG A 322 -7.26 -3.20 -3.78
C ARG A 322 -7.59 -1.91 -3.03
N GLU A 323 -6.71 -1.49 -2.12
CA GLU A 323 -6.89 -0.31 -1.27
C GLU A 323 -6.41 0.99 -1.92
N ALA A 324 -5.91 0.94 -3.17
CA ALA A 324 -5.46 2.13 -3.87
C ALA A 324 -6.67 3.01 -4.23
N ALA A 325 -6.62 4.29 -3.84
CA ALA A 325 -7.72 5.24 -4.10
C ALA A 325 -8.06 5.39 -5.59
N LEU A 326 -7.06 5.22 -6.47
CA LEU A 326 -7.28 5.20 -7.91
C LEU A 326 -8.17 4.02 -8.34
N LEU A 327 -7.91 2.83 -7.83
CA LEU A 327 -8.71 1.65 -8.15
C LEU A 327 -10.14 1.78 -7.61
N ASP A 328 -10.31 2.29 -6.38
CA ASP A 328 -11.63 2.62 -5.82
C ASP A 328 -12.43 3.55 -6.75
N ARG A 329 -11.79 4.61 -7.28
CA ARG A 329 -12.42 5.55 -8.23
C ARG A 329 -12.75 4.89 -9.57
N LEU A 330 -11.80 4.17 -10.17
CA LEU A 330 -11.98 3.50 -11.46
C LEU A 330 -13.08 2.45 -11.40
N THR A 331 -13.12 1.65 -10.33
CA THR A 331 -14.16 0.62 -10.13
C THR A 331 -15.54 1.23 -9.93
N ALA A 332 -15.67 2.35 -9.20
CA ALA A 332 -16.92 3.07 -9.05
C ALA A 332 -17.47 3.55 -10.40
N ILE A 333 -16.61 4.14 -11.24
CA ILE A 333 -16.98 4.59 -12.59
C ILE A 333 -17.36 3.40 -13.48
N ALA A 334 -16.58 2.32 -13.46
CA ALA A 334 -16.84 1.13 -14.26
C ALA A 334 -18.17 0.46 -13.90
N ARG A 335 -18.53 0.40 -12.60
CA ARG A 335 -19.83 -0.12 -12.12
C ARG A 335 -21.02 0.69 -12.64
N LEU A 336 -20.83 1.96 -12.95
CA LEU A 336 -21.84 2.84 -13.55
C LEU A 336 -21.84 2.79 -15.09
N GLY A 337 -21.09 1.86 -15.70
CA GLY A 337 -20.98 1.71 -17.15
C GLY A 337 -19.90 2.56 -17.80
N GLY A 338 -19.19 3.41 -17.05
CA GLY A 338 -18.09 4.27 -17.53
C GLY A 338 -16.75 3.54 -17.72
N GLY A 339 -16.78 2.21 -17.85
CA GLY A 339 -15.60 1.36 -17.95
C GLY A 339 -15.05 1.18 -19.38
N GLY A 340 -15.36 2.07 -20.32
CA GLY A 340 -14.88 1.99 -21.70
C GLY A 340 -13.51 2.64 -21.90
N PRO A 341 -12.91 2.54 -23.10
CA PRO A 341 -11.65 3.21 -23.41
C PRO A 341 -11.72 4.72 -23.17
N LEU A 342 -10.70 5.26 -22.53
CA LEU A 342 -10.54 6.69 -22.24
C LEU A 342 -9.75 7.35 -23.37
N GLY A 343 -10.22 8.47 -23.91
CA GLY A 343 -9.56 9.13 -25.05
C GLY A 343 -9.54 8.24 -26.30
N THR A 344 -8.35 7.98 -26.85
CA THR A 344 -8.14 7.05 -27.98
C THR A 344 -8.10 5.59 -27.54
N GLY A 345 -7.90 5.33 -26.24
CA GLY A 345 -7.67 4.00 -25.69
C GLY A 345 -6.32 3.38 -26.08
N GLN A 346 -5.43 4.14 -26.73
CA GLN A 346 -4.10 3.70 -27.17
C GLN A 346 -2.98 4.19 -26.25
N GLN A 347 -3.27 5.13 -25.35
CA GLN A 347 -2.29 5.64 -24.41
C GLN A 347 -1.73 4.51 -23.55
N TRP A 348 -0.42 4.51 -23.39
CA TRP A 348 0.28 3.51 -22.59
C TRP A 348 0.13 3.81 -21.12
N PHE A 349 -0.13 2.75 -20.38
CA PHE A 349 -0.32 2.75 -18.95
C PHE A 349 0.77 1.90 -18.32
N SER A 350 1.78 2.58 -17.77
CA SER A 350 2.83 1.95 -16.98
C SER A 350 2.37 1.79 -15.54
N TRP A 351 2.33 0.55 -15.07
CA TRP A 351 1.74 0.17 -13.79
C TRP A 351 2.66 -0.77 -13.03
N ILE A 352 2.45 -0.95 -11.73
CA ILE A 352 3.12 -1.98 -10.93
C ILE A 352 2.15 -2.49 -9.87
N HIS A 353 2.17 -3.78 -9.55
CA HIS A 353 1.40 -4.29 -8.42
C HIS A 353 2.03 -3.84 -7.10
N ALA A 354 1.23 -3.48 -6.09
CA ALA A 354 1.76 -3.01 -4.81
C ALA A 354 2.70 -4.02 -4.13
N VAL A 355 2.45 -5.33 -4.28
CA VAL A 355 3.37 -6.37 -3.79
C VAL A 355 4.74 -6.23 -4.45
N ASP A 356 4.80 -6.08 -5.78
CA ASP A 356 6.07 -5.94 -6.48
C ASP A 356 6.77 -4.61 -6.17
N TRP A 357 5.99 -3.54 -5.94
CA TRP A 357 6.55 -2.26 -5.49
C TRP A 357 7.23 -2.38 -4.11
N VAL A 358 6.59 -3.06 -3.14
CA VAL A 358 7.18 -3.30 -1.82
C VAL A 358 8.44 -4.17 -1.94
N ARG A 359 8.40 -5.23 -2.75
CA ARG A 359 9.56 -6.11 -3.00
C ARG A 359 10.73 -5.35 -3.63
N ALA A 360 10.46 -4.47 -4.60
CA ALA A 360 11.48 -3.60 -5.19
C ALA A 360 12.04 -2.60 -4.15
N ALA A 361 11.18 -2.02 -3.32
CA ALA A 361 11.61 -1.13 -2.24
C ALA A 361 12.50 -1.85 -1.23
N ARG A 362 12.20 -3.10 -0.88
CA ARG A 362 13.07 -3.94 -0.04
C ARG A 362 14.45 -4.16 -0.68
N ALA A 363 14.52 -4.45 -1.97
CA ALA A 363 15.78 -4.59 -2.69
C ALA A 363 16.61 -3.28 -2.69
N ALA A 364 15.96 -2.13 -2.89
CA ALA A 364 16.61 -0.82 -2.76
C ALA A 364 17.12 -0.52 -1.35
N LEU A 365 16.51 -1.12 -0.32
CA LEU A 365 16.98 -1.08 1.07
C LEU A 365 18.03 -2.15 1.38
N GLY A 366 18.53 -2.89 0.39
CA GLY A 366 19.51 -3.97 0.57
C GLY A 366 18.96 -5.20 1.29
N LEU A 367 17.64 -5.36 1.31
CA LEU A 367 16.94 -6.44 1.98
C LEU A 367 16.53 -7.55 0.99
N PRO A 368 16.31 -8.78 1.47
CA PRO A 368 15.63 -9.81 0.69
C PRO A 368 14.30 -9.29 0.15
N THR A 369 14.00 -9.57 -1.13
CA THR A 369 12.77 -9.12 -1.80
C THR A 369 11.53 -9.69 -1.12
N ALA A 370 11.62 -10.89 -0.56
CA ALA A 370 10.66 -11.47 0.37
C ALA A 370 11.41 -12.32 1.42
N HIS A 371 10.69 -12.82 2.42
CA HIS A 371 11.26 -13.65 3.49
C HIS A 371 11.90 -14.95 2.99
N ASP A 372 11.39 -15.49 1.88
CA ASP A 372 11.77 -16.75 1.26
C ASP A 372 12.64 -16.58 -0.01
N GLU A 373 12.98 -15.34 -0.37
CA GLU A 373 13.67 -15.01 -1.61
C GLU A 373 15.09 -14.50 -1.35
N SER A 374 16.00 -14.74 -2.31
CA SER A 374 17.35 -14.20 -2.25
C SER A 374 17.36 -12.67 -2.36
N ARG A 375 18.43 -12.05 -1.86
CA ARG A 375 18.65 -10.62 -2.05
C ARG A 375 18.84 -10.32 -3.54
N VAL A 376 18.20 -9.25 -4.00
CA VAL A 376 18.45 -8.62 -5.29
C VAL A 376 19.21 -7.34 -5.01
N GLU A 377 20.39 -7.19 -5.60
CA GLU A 377 21.22 -6.00 -5.42
C GLU A 377 20.96 -5.01 -6.55
N LEU A 378 20.36 -3.86 -6.21
CA LEU A 378 20.12 -2.79 -7.16
C LEU A 378 21.30 -1.81 -7.17
N PRO A 379 21.71 -1.28 -8.34
CA PRO A 379 22.68 -0.21 -8.40
C PRO A 379 22.12 1.08 -7.74
N SER A 380 23.01 1.99 -7.34
CA SER A 380 22.59 3.36 -7.05
C SER A 380 22.19 4.07 -8.34
N GLY A 381 21.17 4.93 -8.26
CA GLY A 381 20.65 5.67 -9.40
C GLY A 381 19.14 5.53 -9.56
N VAL A 382 18.69 5.75 -10.79
CA VAL A 382 17.27 5.70 -11.15
C VAL A 382 16.82 4.25 -11.32
N VAL A 383 15.61 3.95 -10.84
CA VAL A 383 14.92 2.68 -11.05
C VAL A 383 13.48 2.98 -11.45
N ASN A 384 13.05 2.47 -12.61
CA ASN A 384 11.65 2.46 -13.00
C ASN A 384 10.95 1.36 -12.19
N ALA A 385 10.15 1.77 -11.20
CA ALA A 385 9.30 0.85 -10.45
C ALA A 385 7.99 0.64 -11.21
N THR A 386 8.09 -0.11 -12.32
CA THR A 386 6.99 -0.53 -13.20
C THR A 386 7.01 -2.04 -13.39
N SER A 387 5.89 -2.59 -13.84
CA SER A 387 5.79 -3.93 -14.41
C SER A 387 6.54 -3.98 -15.75
N PRO A 388 7.14 -5.12 -16.13
CA PRO A 388 7.79 -5.28 -17.44
C PRO A 388 6.83 -5.24 -18.62
N HIS A 389 5.52 -5.26 -18.38
CA HIS A 389 4.50 -5.28 -19.43
C HIS A 389 3.51 -4.11 -19.25
N PRO A 390 3.88 -2.89 -19.67
CA PRO A 390 2.92 -1.79 -19.78
C PRO A 390 1.81 -2.18 -20.76
N VAL A 391 0.59 -1.69 -20.51
CA VAL A 391 -0.59 -2.03 -21.31
C VAL A 391 -1.20 -0.77 -21.91
N GLN A 392 -2.04 -0.94 -22.93
CA GLN A 392 -2.84 0.17 -23.43
C GLN A 392 -4.07 0.40 -22.55
N ASN A 393 -4.57 1.63 -22.49
CA ASN A 393 -5.77 1.96 -21.73
C ASN A 393 -6.98 1.07 -22.07
N ARG A 394 -7.19 0.71 -23.35
CA ARG A 394 -8.27 -0.20 -23.74
C ARG A 394 -8.23 -1.56 -23.01
N GLU A 395 -7.03 -2.07 -22.76
CA GLU A 395 -6.78 -3.34 -22.10
C GLU A 395 -6.98 -3.21 -20.59
N LEU A 396 -6.44 -2.12 -20.00
CA LEU A 396 -6.71 -1.75 -18.61
C LEU A 396 -8.22 -1.69 -18.33
N MET A 397 -8.96 -0.97 -19.18
CA MET A 397 -10.41 -0.79 -19.01
C MET A 397 -11.19 -2.10 -19.25
N ALA A 398 -10.69 -2.99 -20.12
CA ALA A 398 -11.28 -4.31 -20.29
C ALA A 398 -11.11 -5.20 -19.04
N HIS A 399 -9.91 -5.26 -18.47
CA HIS A 399 -9.67 -6.01 -17.23
C HIS A 399 -10.38 -5.39 -16.03
N LEU A 400 -10.47 -4.06 -15.95
CA LEU A 400 -11.26 -3.39 -14.92
C LEU A 400 -12.73 -3.79 -14.98
N ARG A 401 -13.31 -3.88 -16.19
CA ARG A 401 -14.69 -4.31 -16.40
C ARG A 401 -14.93 -5.75 -15.96
N GLU A 402 -14.03 -6.65 -16.33
CA GLU A 402 -14.04 -8.04 -15.87
C GLU A 402 -13.96 -8.11 -14.34
N TYR A 403 -13.04 -7.35 -13.75
CA TYR A 403 -12.83 -7.26 -12.30
C TYR A 403 -14.08 -6.81 -11.53
N VAL A 404 -14.85 -5.86 -12.08
CA VAL A 404 -16.11 -5.39 -11.46
C VAL A 404 -17.36 -6.16 -11.91
N GLY A 405 -17.23 -7.12 -12.82
CA GLY A 405 -18.35 -7.92 -13.33
C GLY A 405 -19.29 -7.16 -14.29
N VAL A 406 -18.79 -6.17 -15.02
CA VAL A 406 -19.58 -5.35 -15.96
C VAL A 406 -19.17 -5.64 -17.41
N ALA A 407 -20.10 -6.08 -18.25
CA ALA A 407 -19.77 -6.45 -19.64
C ALA A 407 -19.51 -5.23 -20.56
N VAL A 408 -20.33 -4.18 -20.44
CA VAL A 408 -20.32 -3.03 -21.35
C VAL A 408 -19.62 -1.84 -20.71
N GLY A 409 -18.70 -1.22 -21.45
CA GLY A 409 -18.05 0.04 -21.07
C GLY A 409 -18.27 1.09 -22.13
N ILE A 410 -18.91 2.20 -21.76
CA ILE A 410 -19.10 3.35 -22.65
C ILE A 410 -17.73 4.05 -22.82
N PRO A 411 -17.22 4.18 -24.05
CA PRO A 411 -15.99 4.94 -24.29
C PRO A 411 -16.15 6.39 -23.86
N ALA A 412 -15.09 6.98 -23.33
CA ALA A 412 -15.08 8.37 -22.88
C ALA A 412 -14.11 9.18 -23.75
N PRO A 413 -14.59 9.89 -24.80
CA PRO A 413 -13.74 10.73 -25.63
C PRO A 413 -13.05 11.83 -24.82
N ALA A 414 -11.90 12.33 -25.29
CA ALA A 414 -11.09 13.30 -24.57
C ALA A 414 -11.86 14.56 -24.16
N GLY A 415 -12.78 15.06 -25.00
CA GLY A 415 -13.63 16.21 -24.66
C GLY A 415 -14.54 15.93 -23.46
N LEU A 416 -15.16 14.75 -23.40
CA LEU A 416 -16.00 14.33 -22.28
C LEU A 416 -15.17 14.18 -21.00
N LEU A 417 -13.96 13.64 -21.10
CA LEU A 417 -13.04 13.49 -19.97
C LEU A 417 -12.61 14.84 -19.40
N ARG A 418 -12.28 15.82 -20.25
CA ARG A 418 -11.95 17.18 -19.79
C ARG A 418 -13.13 17.86 -19.08
N ALA A 419 -14.34 17.70 -19.61
CA ALA A 419 -15.56 18.19 -18.96
C ALA A 419 -15.80 17.51 -17.61
N ALA A 420 -15.72 16.17 -17.55
CA ALA A 420 -15.88 15.39 -16.33
C ALA A 420 -14.80 15.75 -15.30
N ALA A 421 -13.54 15.93 -15.71
CA ALA A 421 -12.45 16.32 -14.83
C ALA A 421 -12.66 17.70 -14.19
N THR A 422 -13.32 18.62 -14.90
CA THR A 422 -13.71 19.93 -14.36
C THR A 422 -14.74 19.78 -13.24
N VAL A 423 -15.75 18.92 -13.44
CA VAL A 423 -16.78 18.63 -12.43
C VAL A 423 -16.19 17.88 -11.23
N LEU A 424 -15.33 16.89 -11.50
CA LEU A 424 -14.67 16.06 -10.49
C LEU A 424 -13.47 16.75 -9.83
N ARG A 425 -13.13 17.98 -10.25
CA ARG A 425 -11.99 18.77 -9.80
C ARG A 425 -10.68 17.97 -9.77
N THR A 426 -10.37 17.32 -10.89
CA THR A 426 -9.15 16.53 -11.09
C THR A 426 -8.42 16.94 -12.37
N ASN A 427 -7.22 16.43 -12.60
CA ASN A 427 -6.47 16.70 -13.82
C ASN A 427 -6.84 15.65 -14.90
N PRO A 428 -7.42 16.05 -16.05
CA PRO A 428 -7.73 15.11 -17.13
C PRO A 428 -6.49 14.44 -17.72
N ASP A 429 -5.32 15.08 -17.63
CA ASP A 429 -4.06 14.58 -18.18
C ASP A 429 -3.65 13.25 -17.51
N LEU A 430 -4.01 13.03 -16.24
CA LEU A 430 -3.77 11.76 -15.54
C LEU A 430 -4.39 10.54 -16.24
N ALA A 431 -5.45 10.75 -17.03
CA ALA A 431 -6.13 9.69 -17.78
C ALA A 431 -5.78 9.70 -19.29
N LEU A 432 -5.25 10.81 -19.79
CA LEU A 432 -5.01 11.05 -21.21
C LEU A 432 -3.53 10.90 -21.60
N ASP A 433 -2.62 11.19 -20.68
CA ASP A 433 -1.18 11.08 -20.90
C ASP A 433 -0.79 9.61 -21.13
N SER A 434 0.14 9.41 -22.05
CA SER A 434 0.75 8.13 -22.38
C SER A 434 2.16 8.08 -21.84
N VAL A 435 2.48 7.05 -21.06
CA VAL A 435 3.88 6.75 -20.69
C VAL A 435 4.09 5.26 -20.78
N ARG A 436 5.04 4.84 -21.62
CA ARG A 436 5.48 3.45 -21.77
C ARG A 436 6.88 3.28 -21.15
N ALA A 437 6.92 3.15 -19.84
CA ALA A 437 8.15 2.97 -19.06
C ALA A 437 8.33 1.49 -18.67
N VAL A 438 9.52 0.94 -18.96
CA VAL A 438 9.90 -0.44 -18.64
C VAL A 438 11.02 -0.46 -17.59
N PRO A 439 11.11 -1.52 -16.76
CA PRO A 439 12.00 -1.57 -15.60
C PRO A 439 13.33 -2.28 -15.92
N ALA A 440 14.16 -1.71 -16.79
CA ALA A 440 15.39 -2.37 -17.26
C ALA A 440 16.32 -2.70 -16.08
N VAL A 441 16.50 -1.78 -15.13
CA VAL A 441 17.38 -1.99 -13.96
C VAL A 441 16.89 -3.14 -13.08
N LEU A 442 15.58 -3.28 -12.86
CA LEU A 442 15.04 -4.41 -12.09
C LEU A 442 15.26 -5.73 -12.84
N GLN A 443 15.05 -5.75 -14.15
CA GLN A 443 15.21 -6.95 -14.97
C GLN A 443 16.68 -7.39 -15.03
N GLU A 444 17.60 -6.46 -15.24
CA GLU A 444 19.05 -6.71 -15.26
C GLU A 444 19.58 -7.19 -13.92
N ALA A 445 19.03 -6.70 -12.81
CA ALA A 445 19.34 -7.17 -11.46
C ALA A 445 18.75 -8.55 -11.14
N GLY A 446 17.97 -9.16 -12.05
CA GLY A 446 17.34 -10.46 -11.86
C GLY A 446 16.10 -10.42 -10.96
N PHE A 447 15.46 -9.26 -10.80
CA PHE A 447 14.22 -9.14 -10.03
C PHE A 447 13.08 -9.91 -10.71
N VAL A 448 12.53 -10.89 -10.01
CA VAL A 448 11.40 -11.69 -10.50
C VAL A 448 10.09 -11.07 -10.03
N PHE A 449 9.29 -10.51 -10.93
CA PHE A 449 7.96 -9.96 -10.60
C PHE A 449 6.97 -11.07 -10.23
N ARG A 450 6.20 -10.89 -9.15
CA ARG A 450 5.10 -11.79 -8.77
C ARG A 450 3.88 -11.56 -9.67
N TYR A 451 3.65 -10.31 -10.10
CA TYR A 451 2.54 -9.94 -10.96
C TYR A 451 3.02 -9.17 -12.20
N PRO A 452 3.74 -9.83 -13.13
CA PRO A 452 4.21 -9.18 -14.35
C PRO A 452 3.10 -8.87 -15.33
N GLN A 453 1.99 -9.62 -15.34
CA GLN A 453 0.85 -9.37 -16.25
C GLN A 453 -0.35 -8.77 -15.51
N LEU A 454 -1.04 -7.84 -16.18
CA LEU A 454 -2.15 -7.09 -15.62
C LEU A 454 -3.30 -8.01 -15.18
N ALA A 455 -3.63 -9.02 -16.00
CA ALA A 455 -4.64 -10.02 -15.67
C ALA A 455 -4.34 -10.77 -14.36
N GLY A 456 -3.07 -11.07 -14.09
CA GLY A 456 -2.63 -11.71 -12.85
C GLY A 456 -2.85 -10.80 -11.63
N ALA A 457 -2.48 -9.53 -11.76
CA ALA A 457 -2.70 -8.52 -10.73
C ALA A 457 -4.20 -8.34 -10.41
N PHE A 458 -5.07 -8.23 -11.41
CA PHE A 458 -6.52 -8.12 -11.16
C PHE A 458 -7.14 -9.38 -10.54
N ARG A 459 -6.66 -10.58 -10.92
CA ARG A 459 -7.13 -11.83 -10.29
C ARG A 459 -6.77 -11.88 -8.82
N GLU A 460 -5.55 -11.48 -8.46
CA GLU A 460 -5.17 -11.43 -7.04
C GLU A 460 -5.97 -10.39 -6.28
N MET A 461 -6.10 -9.17 -6.83
CA MET A 461 -6.92 -8.13 -6.21
C MET A 461 -8.41 -8.50 -6.15
N ALA A 462 -8.87 -9.54 -6.84
CA ALA A 462 -10.25 -10.04 -6.75
C ALA A 462 -10.45 -11.14 -5.71
N ALA A 463 -9.37 -11.82 -5.27
CA ALA A 463 -9.38 -13.01 -4.43
C ALA A 463 -9.46 -12.73 -2.92
#